data_AF-A0A067PGV3-F1
#
_entry.id   AF-A0A067PGV3-F1
#
_cell.length_a   1.000
_cell.length_b   1.000
_cell.length_c   1.000
_cell.angle_alpha   90.00
_cell.angle_beta   90.00
_cell.angle_gamma   90.00
#
_symmetry.space_group_name_H-M   'P 1'
#
loop_
_entity.id
_entity.type
_entity.pdbx_description
1 polymer ?
#
loop_
_entity_poly.entity_id
_entity_poly.type
_entity_poly.pdbx_seq_one_letter_code
_entity_poly.pdbx_strand_id
1 'polypeptide(L)' 'QRFSVLPALSIDGIVALDIFEGSVNKDRFISFAPKLTPYPGPQSIVVLDNCAIHH' A
#
# COMPACT_ATOMS: atom_id res chain seq x y z
N GLN A 1 22.38 1.23 5.11
CA GLN A 1 21.03 1.82 5.14
C GLN A 1 20.07 0.84 4.49
N ARG A 2 18.85 0.68 5.01
CA ARG A 2 17.84 -0.24 4.46
C ARG A 2 16.63 0.57 4.01
N PHE A 3 16.26 0.44 2.75
CA PHE A 3 15.06 1.06 2.19
C PHE A 3 13.99 0.00 1.98
N SER A 4 12.73 0.41 2.18
CA SER A 4 11.55 -0.38 1.83
C SER A 4 10.83 0.29 0.66
N VAL A 5 10.15 -0.55 -0.12
CA VAL A 5 9.29 -0.13 -1.22
C VAL A 5 7.89 -0.64 -0.92
N LEU A 6 6.90 0.25 -0.95
CA LEU A 6 5.49 -0.08 -0.76
C LEU A 6 4.72 0.27 -2.04
N PRO A 7 4.56 -0.68 -2.97
CA PRO A 7 3.80 -0.48 -4.19
C PRO A 7 2.35 -0.95 -4.05
N ALA A 8 1.43 -0.25 -4.71
CA ALA A 8 0.10 -0.77 -5.05
C ALA A 8 0.09 -1.14 -6.53
N LEU A 9 -0.22 -2.40 -6.83
CA LEU A 9 -0.19 -2.95 -8.18
C LEU A 9 -1.60 -3.33 -8.64
N SER A 10 -1.86 -3.12 -9.93
CA SER A 10 -3.06 -3.54 -10.63
C SER A 10 -2.67 -4.27 -11.92
N ILE A 11 -3.66 -4.86 -12.60
CA ILE A 11 -3.46 -5.47 -13.92
C ILE A 11 -3.04 -4.45 -14.99
N ASP A 12 -3.34 -3.17 -14.78
CA ASP A 12 -3.01 -2.06 -15.68
C ASP A 12 -1.66 -1.40 -15.32
N GLY A 13 -0.99 -1.86 -14.26
CA GLY A 13 0.31 -1.36 -13.81
C GLY A 13 0.35 -0.84 -12.37
N ILE A 14 1.33 0.00 -12.08
CA ILE A 14 1.58 0.57 -10.74
C ILE A 14 0.62 1.73 -10.48
N VAL A 15 -0.16 1.63 -9.40
CA VAL A 15 -1.17 2.62 -9.00
C VAL A 15 -0.60 3.65 -8.04
N ALA A 16 0.24 3.19 -7.11
CA ALA A 16 0.91 4.02 -6.13
C ALA A 16 2.27 3.42 -5.77
N LEU A 17 3.23 4.28 -5.42
CA LEU A 17 4.58 3.88 -5.02
C LEU A 17 5.05 4.76 -3.88
N ASP A 18 5.65 4.15 -2.86
CA ASP A 18 6.35 4.84 -1.79
C ASP A 18 7.69 4.16 -1.52
N ILE A 19 8.76 4.95 -1.38
CA ILE A 19 10.12 4.47 -1.12
C ILE A 19 10.65 5.26 0.07
N PHE A 20 11.03 4.57 1.13
CA PHE A 20 11.47 5.21 2.37
C PHE A 20 12.49 4.36 3.11
N GLU A 21 13.27 5.00 3.99
CA GLU A 21 14.22 4.31 4.85
C GLU A 21 13.49 3.63 6.03
N GLY A 22 13.96 2.43 6.39
CA GLY A 22 13.38 1.61 7.46
C GLY A 22 12.28 0.67 6.98
N SER A 23 11.56 0.07 7.93
CA SER A 23 10.48 -0.90 7.68
C SER A 23 9.11 -0.24 7.54
N VAL A 24 8.18 -0.89 6.83
CA VAL A 24 6.76 -0.53 6.85
C VAL A 24 6.22 -0.76 8.28
N ASN A 25 5.50 0.22 8.82
CA ASN A 25 4.81 0.13 10.11
C ASN A 25 3.35 0.59 9.96
N LYS A 26 2.56 0.47 11.02
CA LYS A 26 1.12 0.80 11.01
C LYS A 26 0.86 2.24 10.57
N ASP A 27 1.61 3.22 11.10
CA ASP A 27 1.41 4.63 10.77
C ASP A 27 1.69 4.92 9.29
N ARG A 28 2.77 4.35 8.74
CA ARG A 28 3.09 4.46 7.31
C ARG A 28 2.06 3.76 6.43
N PHE A 29 1.55 2.61 6.87
CA PHE A 29 0.50 1.91 6.13
C PHE A 29 -0.79 2.75 6.10
N ILE A 30 -1.18 3.34 7.23
CA ILE A 30 -2.35 4.23 7.32
C ILE A 30 -2.17 5.47 6.44
N SER A 31 -0.97 6.07 6.38
CA SER A 31 -0.73 7.21 5.50
C SER A 31 -0.70 6.83 4.01
N PHE A 32 -0.40 5.56 3.70
CA PHE A 32 -0.44 5.03 2.34
C PHE A 32 -1.86 4.65 1.90
N ALA A 33 -2.73 4.18 2.81
CA ALA A 33 -4.06 3.68 2.51
C ALA A 33 -4.96 4.62 1.66
N PRO A 34 -4.95 5.96 1.82
CA PRO A 34 -5.72 6.86 0.95
C PRO A 34 -5.30 6.83 -0.53
N LYS A 35 -4.13 6.28 -0.85
CA LYS A 35 -3.69 6.07 -2.25
C LYS A 35 -4.37 4.85 -2.89
N LEU A 36 -5.07 4.02 -2.11
CA LEU A 36 -5.87 2.89 -2.59
C LEU A 36 -7.28 3.39 -2.93
N THR A 37 -7.84 2.94 -4.06
CA THR A 37 -9.12 3.44 -4.54
C THR A 37 -10.28 2.97 -3.64
N PRO A 38 -11.17 3.86 -3.18
CA PRO A 38 -12.33 3.47 -2.38
C PRO A 38 -13.44 2.83 -3.23
N TYR A 39 -14.28 2.01 -2.60
CA TYR A 39 -15.51 1.49 -3.21
C TYR A 39 -16.65 2.53 -3.16
N PRO A 40 -17.50 2.65 -4.20
CA PRO A 40 -17.43 1.98 -5.50
C PRO A 40 -16.53 2.73 -6.50
N GLY A 41 -15.61 2.01 -7.16
CA GLY A 41 -14.75 2.58 -8.20
C GLY A 41 -13.90 1.50 -8.88
N PRO A 42 -13.24 1.79 -10.01
CA PRO A 42 -12.25 0.89 -10.58
C PRO A 42 -11.15 0.57 -9.56
N GLN A 43 -10.70 -0.69 -9.51
CA GLN A 43 -9.63 -1.13 -8.60
C GLN A 43 -9.96 -0.90 -7.09
N SER A 44 -11.25 -0.90 -6.73
CA SER A 44 -11.71 -0.69 -5.35
C SER A 44 -11.61 -1.92 -4.44
N ILE A 45 -10.94 -2.99 -4.89
CA ILE A 45 -10.69 -4.19 -4.10
C ILE A 45 -9.20 -4.24 -3.82
N VAL A 46 -8.86 -4.23 -2.53
CA VAL A 46 -7.49 -4.29 -2.04
C VAL A 46 -7.21 -5.74 -1.62
N VAL A 47 -6.12 -6.31 -2.14
CA VAL A 47 -5.61 -7.63 -1.74
C VAL A 47 -4.28 -7.42 -1.04
N LEU A 48 -4.19 -7.90 0.21
CA LEU A 48 -3.01 -7.79 1.06
C LEU A 48 -2.69 -9.17 1.65
N ASP A 49 -1.47 -9.33 2.15
CA ASP A 49 -1.14 -10.45 3.02
C ASP A 49 -1.80 -10.28 4.41
N ASN A 50 -1.63 -11.26 5.29
CA ASN A 50 -2.19 -11.22 6.65
C ASN A 50 -1.21 -10.60 7.67
N CYS A 51 -0.49 -9.54 7.28
CA CYS A 51 0.45 -8.90 8.18
C CYS A 51 -0.28 -8.16 9.31
N ALA A 52 0.23 -8.26 10.54
CA ALA A 52 -0.42 -7.70 11.73
C ALA A 52 -0.62 -6.18 11.68
N ILE A 53 0.12 -5.45 10.84
CA ILE A 53 -0.03 -4.00 10.67
C ILE A 53 -1.32 -3.60 9.93
N HIS A 54 -1.99 -4.56 9.29
CA HIS A 54 -3.23 -4.33 8.54
C HIS A 54 -4.49 -4.41 9.42
N HIS A 55 -4.36 -4.86 10.67
CA HIS A 55 -5.41 -4.93 11.69
C HIS A 55 -5.30 -3.74 12.65
#